data_AF-A0A075FSM3-F1
#
_entry.id   AF-A0A075FSM3-F1
#
_cell.length_a   1.000
_cell.length_b   1.000
_cell.length_c   1.000
_cell.angle_alpha   90.00
_cell.angle_beta   90.00
_cell.angle_gamma   90.00
#
_symmetry.space_group_name_H-M   'P 1'
#
loop_
_entity.id
_entity.type
_entity.pdbx_description
1 polymer ?
#
loop_
_entity_poly.entity_id
_entity_poly.type
_entity_poly.pdbx_seq_one_letter_code
_entity_poly.pdbx_strand_id
1 'polypeptide(L)'
;MSVSQDVSELGFWILIGAHTDGLWGKDVIKRHSKIYRYWWIENTTTEIGNAFGGPIYAAIPAGSEFGEFDMTISGAVRAPMFVLGETSDFEWIYSERDNPAPWTELVSNNFIMTVPTSEIRNLNNPTELMDWWDQALEMEHELYGYLPWPRVERAVFDAQISAGWMHSGYPFMAHDLSVAGVVNSSYMSENGDWGMFHELGHNHQWMPSTLPGTTETGCNFASVYLMEELVGVEGHGAVDPAQRESRMRNYFDDGSNIANWSVWIALDTYLIIKEEWDWDPITEALSVYYTLPSAEVPVGDTEEFNAWVMHLSNATGYNLAPYHAAWGFPLTQDTFDSLSHLPIWVDDPLRGEYFVYDAILRNIGANSTTSSTADFAWETYDNGTNTTLTLYWGTTDMGNQSWVWGNNANLGDSEVGWGEYEVTGLSSGTTYYARVKASNEERDTWFGPVSWTTST
;
A
#
# COMPACT_ATOMS: atom_id res chain seq x y z
N MET A 1 33.24 -25.33 16.11
CA MET A 1 32.29 -26.05 15.23
C MET A 1 33.06 -26.85 14.20
N SER A 2 32.42 -27.85 13.59
CA SER A 2 32.97 -28.60 12.46
C SER A 2 31.92 -28.89 11.38
N VAL A 3 32.37 -28.91 10.13
CA VAL A 3 31.59 -29.19 8.91
C VAL A 3 32.41 -30.05 7.94
N SER A 4 31.78 -30.62 6.92
CA SER A 4 32.52 -31.32 5.84
C SER A 4 33.31 -30.33 4.98
N GLN A 5 34.23 -30.85 4.15
CA GLN A 5 35.02 -30.02 3.22
C GLN A 5 34.10 -29.26 2.26
N ASP A 6 33.18 -29.97 1.60
CA ASP A 6 32.23 -29.38 0.65
C ASP A 6 31.39 -28.27 1.30
N VAL A 7 30.94 -28.48 2.54
CA VAL A 7 30.14 -27.48 3.28
C VAL A 7 30.96 -26.24 3.63
N SER A 8 32.25 -26.40 3.94
CA SER A 8 33.14 -25.26 4.23
C SER A 8 33.41 -24.34 3.03
N GLU A 9 33.05 -24.79 1.82
CA GLU A 9 33.22 -24.05 0.57
C GLU A 9 31.92 -23.36 0.10
N LEU A 10 30.78 -23.56 0.79
CA LEU A 10 29.49 -22.99 0.43
C LEU A 10 29.43 -21.46 0.61
N GLY A 11 30.28 -20.88 1.45
CA GLY A 11 30.33 -19.42 1.63
C GLY A 11 29.20 -18.87 2.52
N PHE A 12 28.96 -19.52 3.66
CA PHE A 12 28.05 -19.04 4.70
C PHE A 12 28.82 -18.52 5.93
N TRP A 13 28.11 -17.91 6.88
CA TRP A 13 28.70 -17.49 8.14
C TRP A 13 27.85 -17.91 9.34
N ILE A 14 28.50 -18.02 10.50
CA ILE A 14 27.80 -18.17 11.77
C ILE A 14 27.57 -16.81 12.40
N LEU A 15 26.34 -16.54 12.82
CA LEU A 15 25.97 -15.44 13.70
C LEU A 15 25.78 -15.97 15.12
N ILE A 16 26.46 -15.38 16.10
CA ILE A 16 26.21 -15.63 17.53
C ILE A 16 25.60 -14.36 18.15
N GLY A 17 24.34 -14.45 18.57
CA GLY A 17 23.49 -13.35 19.03
C GLY A 17 22.42 -12.98 17.99
N ALA A 18 21.17 -12.82 18.42
CA ALA A 18 20.03 -12.52 17.52
C ALA A 18 19.92 -11.04 17.12
N HIS A 19 20.36 -10.16 18.01
CA HIS A 19 20.33 -8.71 17.83
C HIS A 19 21.19 -8.27 16.65
N THR A 20 20.73 -7.26 15.91
CA THR A 20 21.50 -6.59 14.85
C THR A 20 21.80 -5.12 15.16
N ASP A 21 21.14 -4.57 16.18
CA ASP A 21 21.27 -3.19 16.60
C ASP A 21 22.61 -2.85 17.26
N GLY A 22 23.14 -1.67 16.87
CA GLY A 22 24.23 -0.99 17.54
C GLY A 22 23.71 0.24 18.32
N LEU A 23 24.08 0.36 19.59
CA LEU A 23 23.59 1.42 20.49
C LEU A 23 24.59 2.58 20.70
N TRP A 24 25.67 2.65 19.93
CA TRP A 24 26.72 3.67 20.11
C TRP A 24 26.23 5.11 19.92
N GLY A 25 25.11 5.30 19.22
CA GLY A 25 24.48 6.62 19.02
C GLY A 25 23.49 7.03 20.12
N LYS A 26 23.27 6.21 21.16
CA LYS A 26 22.33 6.52 22.24
C LYS A 26 23.02 7.27 23.37
N ASP A 27 22.31 8.25 23.94
CA ASP A 27 22.78 9.00 25.12
C ASP A 27 22.87 8.12 26.39
N VAL A 28 21.97 7.14 26.50
CA VAL A 28 21.94 6.16 27.60
C VAL A 28 22.02 4.77 27.00
N ILE A 29 22.98 3.98 27.48
CA ILE A 29 23.21 2.60 27.03
C ILE A 29 22.80 1.65 28.16
N LYS A 30 21.72 0.90 27.97
CA LYS A 30 21.13 -0.08 28.92
C LYS A 30 21.77 -1.47 28.82
N ARG A 31 22.38 -1.80 27.67
CA ARG A 31 23.17 -3.03 27.44
C ARG A 31 24.35 -2.72 26.55
N HIS A 32 25.37 -3.59 26.50
CA HIS A 32 26.51 -3.36 25.60
C HIS A 32 26.03 -3.13 24.15
N SER A 33 26.63 -2.17 23.45
CA SER A 33 26.10 -1.66 22.19
C SER A 33 26.01 -2.72 21.09
N LYS A 34 27.06 -3.56 20.96
CA LYS A 34 27.06 -4.70 20.03
C LYS A 34 27.22 -5.99 20.82
N ILE A 35 26.21 -6.84 20.79
CA ILE A 35 26.18 -8.15 21.48
C ILE A 35 26.05 -9.32 20.52
N TYR A 36 26.32 -9.10 19.24
CA TYR A 36 26.34 -10.13 18.21
C TYR A 36 27.70 -10.16 17.49
N ARG A 37 28.02 -11.30 16.86
CA ARG A 37 29.26 -11.46 16.09
C ARG A 37 29.10 -12.46 14.96
N TYR A 38 29.68 -12.14 13.80
CA TYR A 38 29.75 -13.01 12.63
C TYR A 38 31.09 -13.73 12.51
N TRP A 39 31.05 -14.94 11.94
CA TRP A 39 32.20 -15.80 11.68
C TRP A 39 32.03 -16.49 10.33
N TRP A 40 32.83 -16.10 9.33
CA TRP A 40 32.87 -16.81 8.05
C TRP A 40 33.41 -18.23 8.22
N ILE A 41 32.76 -19.19 7.57
CA ILE A 41 33.15 -20.60 7.61
C ILE A 41 33.87 -20.95 6.32
N GLU A 42 35.20 -21.06 6.43
CA GLU A 42 36.11 -21.36 5.30
C GLU A 42 36.94 -22.63 5.56
N ASN A 43 36.78 -23.24 6.75
CA ASN A 43 37.53 -24.41 7.18
C ASN A 43 36.59 -25.44 7.79
N THR A 44 36.94 -26.72 7.63
CA THR A 44 36.20 -27.87 8.23
C THR A 44 36.13 -27.82 9.75
N THR A 45 37.02 -27.07 10.41
CA THR A 45 36.98 -26.79 11.84
C THR A 45 37.24 -25.31 12.08
N THR A 46 36.32 -24.65 12.78
CA THR A 46 36.42 -23.22 13.11
C THR A 46 36.10 -23.00 14.58
N GLU A 47 36.96 -22.28 15.30
CA GLU A 47 36.66 -21.80 16.66
C GLU A 47 35.86 -20.50 16.56
N ILE A 48 34.65 -20.50 17.12
CA ILE A 48 33.72 -19.38 17.08
C ILE A 48 33.31 -19.02 18.51
N GLY A 49 32.96 -17.76 18.75
CA GLY A 49 32.49 -17.32 20.06
C GLY A 49 32.05 -15.86 20.11
N ASN A 50 31.29 -15.54 21.14
CA ASN A 50 30.86 -14.19 21.49
C ASN A 50 30.96 -14.02 23.00
N ALA A 51 31.55 -12.91 23.47
CA ALA A 51 31.75 -12.64 24.89
C ALA A 51 30.44 -12.56 25.68
N PHE A 52 29.33 -12.23 25.01
CA PHE A 52 27.99 -12.14 25.60
C PHE A 52 27.18 -13.43 25.44
N GLY A 53 27.71 -14.42 24.70
CA GLY A 53 26.91 -15.55 24.22
C GLY A 53 25.82 -15.10 23.24
N GLY A 54 24.79 -15.92 23.11
CA GLY A 54 23.62 -15.68 22.26
C GLY A 54 23.23 -16.91 21.46
N PRO A 55 22.01 -16.93 20.88
CA PRO A 55 21.61 -17.95 19.92
C PRO A 55 22.62 -18.05 18.76
N ILE A 56 22.78 -19.26 18.20
CA ILE A 56 23.74 -19.54 17.14
C ILE A 56 22.98 -19.83 15.86
N TYR A 57 23.21 -19.03 14.82
CA TYR A 57 22.57 -19.16 13.51
C TYR A 57 23.60 -19.48 12.44
N ALA A 58 23.25 -20.36 11.51
CA ALA A 58 23.87 -20.40 10.20
C ALA A 58 23.15 -19.38 9.31
N ALA A 59 23.86 -18.35 8.89
CA ALA A 59 23.33 -17.30 8.02
C ALA A 59 23.77 -17.56 6.59
N ILE A 60 22.77 -17.72 5.72
CA ILE A 60 22.92 -18.14 4.33
C ILE A 60 22.73 -16.90 3.43
N PRO A 61 23.65 -16.61 2.49
CA PRO A 61 23.47 -15.52 1.53
C PRO A 61 22.17 -15.69 0.73
N ALA A 62 21.49 -14.58 0.41
CA ALA A 62 20.30 -14.61 -0.43
C ALA A 62 20.60 -15.22 -1.81
N GLY A 63 19.67 -16.04 -2.33
CA GLY A 63 19.81 -16.74 -3.62
C GLY A 63 20.73 -17.97 -3.58
N SER A 64 21.15 -18.41 -2.40
CA SER A 64 21.96 -19.64 -2.26
C SER A 64 21.14 -20.90 -2.45
N GLU A 65 21.72 -21.90 -3.11
CA GLU A 65 21.10 -23.23 -3.35
C GLU A 65 21.88 -24.34 -2.63
N PHE A 66 22.14 -24.16 -1.33
CA PHE A 66 23.01 -25.07 -0.56
C PHE A 66 22.39 -26.43 -0.24
N GLY A 67 21.06 -26.52 -0.25
CA GLY A 67 20.35 -27.69 0.28
C GLY A 67 20.58 -27.89 1.78
N GLU A 68 20.23 -29.07 2.27
CA GLU A 68 20.50 -29.46 3.65
C GLU A 68 21.98 -29.84 3.83
N PHE A 69 22.56 -29.40 4.95
CA PHE A 69 23.93 -29.79 5.31
C PHE A 69 24.09 -29.97 6.81
N ASP A 70 25.02 -30.84 7.18
CA ASP A 70 25.30 -31.14 8.58
C ASP A 70 26.38 -30.21 9.16
N MET A 71 26.14 -29.80 10.40
CA MET A 71 27.06 -29.03 11.21
C MET A 71 27.12 -29.60 12.63
N THR A 72 28.32 -29.69 13.19
CA THR A 72 28.49 -30.03 14.61
C THR A 72 28.99 -28.82 15.40
N ILE A 73 28.23 -28.44 16.43
CA ILE A 73 28.60 -27.40 17.40
C ILE A 73 28.94 -28.09 18.73
N SER A 74 30.12 -27.79 19.27
CA SER A 74 30.57 -28.28 20.58
C SER A 74 30.73 -27.10 21.54
N GLY A 75 30.35 -27.29 22.80
CA GLY A 75 30.41 -26.26 23.85
C GLY A 75 29.22 -25.30 23.89
N ALA A 76 28.17 -25.55 23.11
CA ALA A 76 26.92 -24.79 23.18
C ALA A 76 26.04 -25.23 24.37
N VAL A 77 25.19 -24.31 24.82
CA VAL A 77 24.16 -24.54 25.84
C VAL A 77 22.81 -24.59 25.14
N ARG A 78 21.94 -25.54 25.53
CA ARG A 78 20.58 -25.62 24.96
C ARG A 78 19.76 -24.38 25.34
N ALA A 79 19.09 -23.82 24.34
CA ALA A 79 18.09 -22.77 24.51
C ALA A 79 16.68 -23.38 24.44
N PRO A 80 15.69 -22.78 25.11
CA PRO A 80 14.31 -23.12 24.82
C PRO A 80 14.00 -22.82 23.35
N MET A 81 13.44 -23.81 22.67
CA MET A 81 13.07 -23.69 21.27
C MET A 81 11.76 -24.45 21.07
N PHE A 82 10.79 -23.77 20.48
CA PHE A 82 9.57 -24.39 19.99
C PHE A 82 9.54 -24.25 18.47
N VAL A 83 9.30 -25.35 17.77
CA VAL A 83 9.12 -25.36 16.32
C VAL A 83 7.75 -25.96 16.03
N LEU A 84 6.89 -25.17 15.38
CA LEU A 84 5.54 -25.58 15.03
C LEU A 84 5.58 -26.84 14.16
N GLY A 85 4.78 -27.84 14.52
CA GLY A 85 4.74 -29.14 13.83
C GLY A 85 5.85 -30.13 14.22
N GLU A 86 6.92 -29.69 14.88
CA GLU A 86 8.01 -30.56 15.36
C GLU A 86 8.02 -30.74 16.88
N THR A 87 7.84 -29.66 17.64
CA THR A 87 7.81 -29.68 19.10
C THR A 87 6.36 -29.72 19.56
N SER A 88 5.96 -30.73 20.34
CA SER A 88 4.62 -30.74 20.94
C SER A 88 4.52 -29.80 22.14
N ASP A 89 3.32 -29.29 22.44
CA ASP A 89 3.08 -28.53 23.68
C ASP A 89 3.48 -29.30 24.95
N PHE A 90 3.34 -30.64 24.91
CA PHE A 90 3.77 -31.50 26.01
C PHE A 90 5.29 -31.45 26.18
N GLU A 91 6.07 -31.64 25.11
CA GLU A 91 7.53 -31.53 25.15
C GLU A 91 7.98 -30.13 25.56
N TRP A 92 7.28 -29.10 25.07
CA TRP A 92 7.51 -27.72 25.47
C TRP A 92 7.36 -27.54 26.99
N ILE A 93 6.22 -27.95 27.56
CA ILE A 93 5.90 -27.75 28.98
C ILE A 93 6.84 -28.53 29.91
N TYR A 94 7.22 -29.76 29.53
CA TYR A 94 7.92 -30.70 30.41
C TYR A 94 9.43 -30.85 30.12
N SER A 95 9.95 -30.23 29.05
CA SER A 95 11.35 -30.30 28.66
C SER A 95 11.87 -28.98 28.08
N GLU A 96 11.34 -28.54 26.93
CA GLU A 96 12.04 -27.54 26.11
C GLU A 96 12.04 -26.15 26.71
N ARG A 97 10.92 -25.71 27.31
CA ARG A 97 10.85 -24.37 27.93
C ARG A 97 11.83 -24.20 29.08
N ASP A 98 12.28 -25.32 29.67
CA ASP A 98 13.13 -25.34 30.84
C ASP A 98 14.64 -25.32 30.58
N ASN A 99 15.04 -25.40 29.30
CA ASN A 99 16.43 -25.25 28.89
C ASN A 99 17.07 -23.95 29.42
N PRO A 100 18.37 -23.95 29.76
CA PRO A 100 18.96 -22.90 30.62
C PRO A 100 19.42 -21.62 29.90
N ALA A 101 19.39 -21.54 28.57
CA ALA A 101 19.79 -20.31 27.88
C ALA A 101 18.81 -19.15 28.20
N PRO A 102 19.29 -17.88 28.16
CA PRO A 102 18.46 -16.72 28.51
C PRO A 102 17.56 -16.22 27.38
N TRP A 103 17.67 -16.80 26.19
CA TRP A 103 16.89 -16.45 25.00
C TRP A 103 16.18 -17.68 24.46
N THR A 104 14.94 -17.49 24.02
CA THR A 104 14.06 -18.51 23.45
C THR A 104 13.78 -18.20 21.99
N GLU A 105 13.66 -19.23 21.15
CA GLU A 105 13.10 -19.14 19.79
C GLU A 105 11.73 -19.81 19.73
N LEU A 106 10.72 -19.09 19.22
CA LEU A 106 9.43 -19.65 18.82
C LEU A 106 9.35 -19.56 17.29
N VAL A 107 9.18 -20.70 16.62
CA VAL A 107 9.34 -20.82 15.16
C VAL A 107 8.07 -21.41 14.54
N SER A 108 7.53 -20.73 13.52
CA SER A 108 6.51 -21.24 12.59
C SER A 108 7.07 -21.28 11.16
N ASN A 109 6.21 -21.52 10.17
CA ASN A 109 6.60 -21.52 8.76
C ASN A 109 6.91 -20.11 8.25
N ASN A 110 6.19 -19.11 8.75
CA ASN A 110 6.21 -17.73 8.29
C ASN A 110 6.82 -16.76 9.31
N PHE A 111 6.93 -17.12 10.60
CA PHE A 111 7.43 -16.20 11.63
C PHE A 111 8.34 -16.85 12.69
N ILE A 112 9.38 -16.12 13.09
CA ILE A 112 10.30 -16.48 14.16
C ILE A 112 10.36 -15.36 15.20
N MET A 113 10.07 -15.68 16.46
CA MET A 113 10.23 -14.76 17.58
C MET A 113 11.39 -15.17 18.49
N THR A 114 12.37 -14.28 18.63
CA THR A 114 13.41 -14.40 19.64
C THR A 114 13.09 -13.51 20.84
N VAL A 115 12.80 -14.12 21.99
CA VAL A 115 12.33 -13.43 23.20
C VAL A 115 13.16 -13.81 24.43
N PRO A 116 13.23 -12.94 25.47
CA PRO A 116 13.85 -13.30 26.73
C PRO A 116 13.14 -14.52 27.35
N THR A 117 13.92 -15.53 27.71
CA THR A 117 13.39 -16.80 28.22
C THR A 117 12.57 -16.64 29.51
N SER A 118 12.79 -15.57 30.28
CA SER A 118 11.98 -15.28 31.48
C SER A 118 10.51 -15.02 31.18
N GLU A 119 10.19 -14.44 30.01
CA GLU A 119 8.84 -14.03 29.66
C GLU A 119 7.96 -15.21 29.20
N ILE A 120 8.56 -16.29 28.73
CA ILE A 120 7.86 -17.43 28.10
C ILE A 120 7.72 -18.66 29.00
N ARG A 121 8.23 -18.63 30.24
CA ARG A 121 8.19 -19.83 31.12
C ARG A 121 6.76 -20.29 31.43
N ASN A 122 5.80 -19.38 31.37
CA ASN A 122 4.39 -19.66 31.61
C ASN A 122 3.59 -19.87 30.31
N LEU A 123 4.22 -19.84 29.14
CA LEU A 123 3.57 -20.17 27.87
C LEU A 123 3.23 -21.67 27.86
N ASN A 124 1.94 -21.99 27.80
CA ASN A 124 1.45 -23.37 27.87
C ASN A 124 0.87 -23.88 26.53
N ASN A 125 0.55 -22.99 25.59
CA ASN A 125 0.03 -23.36 24.27
C ASN A 125 0.80 -22.64 23.16
N PRO A 126 2.10 -22.95 22.96
CA PRO A 126 2.89 -22.38 21.88
C PRO A 126 2.39 -22.79 20.50
N THR A 127 1.74 -23.94 20.34
CA THR A 127 1.14 -24.35 19.06
C THR A 127 0.08 -23.35 18.60
N GLU A 128 -0.92 -23.05 19.44
CA GLU A 128 -1.97 -22.07 19.13
C GLU A 128 -1.40 -20.68 18.85
N LEU A 129 -0.41 -20.25 19.64
CA LEU A 129 0.26 -18.96 19.44
C LEU A 129 0.95 -18.88 18.08
N MET A 130 1.73 -19.91 17.74
CA MET A 130 2.51 -19.88 16.50
C MET A 130 1.64 -20.15 15.27
N ASP A 131 0.56 -20.93 15.38
CA ASP A 131 -0.45 -21.05 14.32
C ASP A 131 -1.10 -19.69 14.02
N TRP A 132 -1.45 -18.92 15.06
CA TRP A 132 -2.04 -17.59 14.90
C TRP A 132 -1.09 -16.61 14.21
N TRP A 133 0.19 -16.58 14.60
CA TRP A 133 1.20 -15.76 13.92
C TRP A 133 1.50 -16.26 12.51
N ASP A 134 1.47 -17.58 12.26
CA ASP A 134 1.65 -18.14 10.92
C ASP A 134 0.57 -17.64 9.96
N GLN A 135 -0.68 -17.63 10.43
CA GLN A 135 -1.83 -17.09 9.71
C GLN A 135 -1.71 -15.58 9.48
N ALA A 136 -1.31 -14.81 10.49
CA ALA A 136 -1.13 -13.36 10.34
C ALA A 136 -0.12 -13.00 9.24
N LEU A 137 1.03 -13.69 9.20
CA LEU A 137 2.03 -13.45 8.17
C LEU A 137 1.60 -13.98 6.80
N GLU A 138 0.87 -15.11 6.73
CA GLU A 138 0.30 -15.58 5.46
C GLU A 138 -0.65 -14.53 4.86
N MET A 139 -1.53 -13.95 5.69
CA MET A 139 -2.42 -12.86 5.30
C MET A 139 -1.66 -11.61 4.83
N GLU A 140 -0.55 -11.23 5.48
CA GLU A 140 0.30 -10.14 4.98
C GLU A 140 0.96 -10.49 3.64
N HIS A 141 1.52 -11.69 3.49
CA HIS A 141 2.13 -12.12 2.21
C HIS A 141 1.12 -12.05 1.05
N GLU A 142 -0.11 -12.49 1.30
CA GLU A 142 -1.22 -12.44 0.33
C GLU A 142 -1.60 -11.00 -0.01
N LEU A 143 -1.75 -10.14 1.00
CA LEU A 143 -2.11 -8.72 0.83
C LEU A 143 -1.12 -7.95 -0.05
N TYR A 144 0.17 -8.20 0.09
CA TYR A 144 1.19 -7.53 -0.74
C TYR A 144 1.49 -8.28 -2.04
N GLY A 145 0.92 -9.47 -2.24
CA GLY A 145 0.87 -10.18 -3.52
C GLY A 145 2.15 -10.85 -4.00
N TYR A 146 3.23 -10.88 -3.20
CA TYR A 146 4.47 -11.56 -3.57
C TYR A 146 4.52 -12.99 -3.05
N LEU A 147 4.03 -13.93 -3.86
CA LEU A 147 3.96 -15.34 -3.50
C LEU A 147 4.78 -16.24 -4.45
N PRO A 148 5.47 -17.28 -3.93
CA PRO A 148 5.67 -17.57 -2.51
C PRO A 148 6.60 -16.55 -1.85
N TRP A 149 6.31 -16.19 -0.59
CA TRP A 149 7.16 -15.27 0.15
C TRP A 149 8.57 -15.88 0.34
N PRO A 150 9.66 -15.13 0.07
CA PRO A 150 10.97 -15.75 -0.15
C PRO A 150 11.72 -16.12 1.13
N ARG A 151 11.20 -15.76 2.31
CA ARG A 151 11.87 -16.00 3.59
C ARG A 151 10.88 -16.00 4.76
N VAL A 152 11.25 -16.64 5.87
CA VAL A 152 10.50 -16.53 7.13
C VAL A 152 10.79 -15.17 7.77
N GLU A 153 9.76 -14.43 8.20
CA GLU A 153 9.93 -13.18 8.93
C GLU A 153 10.46 -13.42 10.35
N ARG A 154 11.20 -12.46 10.92
CA ARG A 154 11.90 -12.66 12.20
C ARG A 154 11.84 -11.43 13.08
N ALA A 155 11.49 -11.61 14.34
CA ALA A 155 11.45 -10.60 15.39
C ALA A 155 12.47 -10.88 16.52
N VAL A 156 13.09 -9.82 17.05
CA VAL A 156 13.92 -9.88 18.26
C VAL A 156 13.46 -8.83 19.26
N PHE A 157 13.15 -9.27 20.48
CA PHE A 157 12.66 -8.43 21.56
C PHE A 157 13.77 -8.10 22.56
N ASP A 158 14.15 -6.84 22.66
CA ASP A 158 15.36 -6.41 23.34
C ASP A 158 15.10 -5.31 24.38
N ALA A 159 15.93 -5.27 25.43
CA ALA A 159 15.85 -4.27 26.49
C ALA A 159 16.16 -2.84 26.00
N GLN A 160 16.85 -2.72 24.85
CA GLN A 160 17.07 -1.45 24.17
C GLN A 160 17.39 -1.62 22.68
N ILE A 161 16.59 -0.96 21.85
CA ILE A 161 16.74 -0.91 20.39
C ILE A 161 17.28 0.44 19.89
N SER A 162 17.69 0.49 18.63
CA SER A 162 18.39 1.60 17.98
C SER A 162 17.50 2.79 17.67
N ALA A 163 16.21 2.56 17.41
CA ALA A 163 15.20 3.59 17.13
C ALA A 163 13.82 3.19 17.69
N GLY A 164 13.00 4.19 18.02
CA GLY A 164 11.59 3.98 18.37
C GLY A 164 11.32 3.04 19.56
N TRP A 165 10.10 2.51 19.56
CA TRP A 165 9.65 1.40 20.43
C TRP A 165 9.75 0.05 19.71
N MET A 166 9.61 0.11 18.39
CA MET A 166 9.78 -0.95 17.42
C MET A 166 10.41 -0.34 16.17
N HIS A 167 11.06 -1.15 15.34
CA HIS A 167 11.44 -0.78 13.98
C HIS A 167 11.62 -2.01 13.07
N SER A 168 11.26 -1.85 11.80
CA SER A 168 11.39 -2.83 10.74
C SER A 168 12.85 -3.20 10.42
N GLY A 169 13.01 -4.30 9.68
CA GLY A 169 14.29 -4.89 9.34
C GLY A 169 14.28 -6.40 9.39
N TYR A 170 15.46 -7.01 9.26
CA TYR A 170 15.62 -8.45 9.40
C TYR A 170 16.80 -8.79 10.31
N PRO A 171 16.54 -9.07 11.60
CA PRO A 171 15.22 -9.15 12.23
C PRO A 171 14.55 -7.78 12.41
N PHE A 172 13.22 -7.79 12.46
CA PHE A 172 12.41 -6.75 13.09
C PHE A 172 12.79 -6.66 14.57
N MET A 173 12.93 -5.43 15.10
CA MET A 173 13.38 -5.20 16.48
C MET A 173 12.26 -4.53 17.28
N ALA A 174 11.98 -5.07 18.47
CA ALA A 174 10.98 -4.52 19.38
C ALA A 174 11.53 -4.40 20.80
N HIS A 175 10.95 -3.49 21.61
CA HIS A 175 11.26 -3.47 23.03
C HIS A 175 10.69 -4.72 23.72
N ASP A 176 11.48 -5.32 24.62
CA ASP A 176 11.09 -6.50 25.40
C ASP A 176 9.81 -6.34 26.23
N LEU A 177 9.40 -5.11 26.53
CA LEU A 177 8.16 -4.80 27.24
C LEU A 177 6.90 -5.18 26.44
N SER A 178 7.00 -5.35 25.12
CA SER A 178 5.89 -5.84 24.29
C SER A 178 5.70 -7.35 24.33
N VAL A 179 6.68 -8.12 24.84
CA VAL A 179 6.68 -9.59 24.78
C VAL A 179 5.42 -10.19 25.41
N ALA A 180 5.01 -9.69 26.58
CA ALA A 180 3.86 -10.25 27.31
C ALA A 180 2.54 -10.20 26.53
N GLY A 181 2.37 -9.21 25.64
CA GLY A 181 1.22 -9.11 24.74
C GLY A 181 1.37 -10.05 23.54
N VAL A 182 2.51 -9.98 22.85
CA VAL A 182 2.72 -10.69 21.57
C VAL A 182 2.83 -12.20 21.70
N VAL A 183 3.21 -12.72 22.88
CA VAL A 183 3.25 -14.18 23.16
C VAL A 183 1.97 -14.71 23.81
N ASN A 184 0.91 -13.91 23.83
CA ASN A 184 -0.38 -14.28 24.40
C ASN A 184 -1.42 -14.37 23.29
N SER A 185 -1.69 -15.58 22.80
CA SER A 185 -2.64 -15.83 21.70
C SER A 185 -4.02 -15.23 21.98
N SER A 186 -4.55 -15.40 23.19
CA SER A 186 -5.86 -14.83 23.55
C SER A 186 -5.86 -13.31 23.50
N TYR A 187 -4.78 -12.66 23.98
CA TYR A 187 -4.68 -11.21 23.90
C TYR A 187 -4.60 -10.74 22.44
N MET A 188 -3.74 -11.36 21.62
CA MET A 188 -3.57 -11.03 20.21
C MET A 188 -4.86 -11.24 19.41
N SER A 189 -5.58 -12.34 19.65
CA SER A 189 -6.87 -12.61 18.99
C SER A 189 -7.98 -11.64 19.41
N GLU A 190 -7.94 -11.10 20.63
CA GLU A 190 -8.97 -10.17 21.13
C GLU A 190 -8.65 -8.70 20.83
N ASN A 191 -7.37 -8.33 20.75
CA ASN A 191 -6.94 -6.92 20.73
C ASN A 191 -6.03 -6.57 19.55
N GLY A 192 -5.37 -7.56 18.96
CA GLY A 192 -4.29 -7.35 17.99
C GLY A 192 -3.12 -6.54 18.55
N ASP A 193 -2.21 -6.16 17.67
CA ASP A 193 -1.18 -5.16 17.94
C ASP A 193 -0.87 -4.39 16.66
N TRP A 194 -1.47 -3.20 16.52
CA TRP A 194 -1.26 -2.34 15.34
C TRP A 194 0.22 -2.09 15.07
N GLY A 195 1.02 -1.91 16.13
CA GLY A 195 2.45 -1.61 16.02
C GLY A 195 3.22 -2.80 15.46
N MET A 196 2.94 -4.02 15.91
CA MET A 196 3.55 -5.21 15.35
C MET A 196 3.22 -5.39 13.86
N PHE A 197 1.94 -5.25 13.50
CA PHE A 197 1.49 -5.38 12.11
C PHE A 197 2.07 -4.27 11.21
N HIS A 198 2.21 -3.06 11.74
CA HIS A 198 2.80 -1.93 11.02
C HIS A 198 4.26 -2.22 10.64
N GLU A 199 5.02 -2.76 11.57
CA GLU A 199 6.45 -2.99 11.39
C GLU A 199 6.74 -4.22 10.52
N LEU A 200 5.88 -5.24 10.60
CA LEU A 200 5.88 -6.34 9.63
C LEU A 200 5.45 -5.83 8.24
N GLY A 201 4.45 -4.95 8.16
CA GLY A 201 4.05 -4.29 6.93
C GLY A 201 5.19 -3.54 6.24
N HIS A 202 6.10 -2.90 6.99
CA HIS A 202 7.31 -2.32 6.42
C HIS A 202 8.22 -3.35 5.73
N ASN A 203 8.32 -4.58 6.25
CA ASN A 203 9.09 -5.64 5.60
C ASN A 203 8.41 -6.13 4.30
N HIS A 204 7.10 -5.91 4.16
CA HIS A 204 6.31 -6.23 2.98
C HIS A 204 6.25 -5.10 1.94
N GLN A 205 6.62 -3.87 2.31
CA GLN A 205 6.68 -2.76 1.37
C GLN A 205 7.75 -2.98 0.29
N TRP A 206 7.29 -3.04 -0.95
CA TRP A 206 8.18 -3.01 -2.10
C TRP A 206 8.47 -1.57 -2.49
N MET A 207 9.73 -1.14 -2.37
CA MET A 207 10.09 0.26 -2.60
C MET A 207 9.65 0.81 -3.97
N PRO A 208 9.75 0.07 -5.09
CA PRO A 208 9.22 0.51 -6.39
C PRO A 208 7.73 0.87 -6.40
N SER A 209 6.90 0.31 -5.51
CA SER A 209 5.47 0.65 -5.40
C SER A 209 5.16 1.65 -4.29
N THR A 210 6.17 2.11 -3.55
CA THR A 210 6.01 3.07 -2.44
C THR A 210 6.06 4.49 -2.99
N LEU A 211 4.93 5.18 -2.98
CA LEU A 211 4.80 6.55 -3.49
C LEU A 211 5.56 7.59 -2.62
N PRO A 212 5.88 8.77 -3.17
CA PRO A 212 6.52 9.83 -2.42
C PRO A 212 5.78 10.17 -1.12
N GLY A 213 6.50 10.19 0.01
CA GLY A 213 5.93 10.51 1.32
C GLY A 213 5.13 9.39 2.00
N THR A 214 5.10 8.18 1.43
CA THR A 214 4.24 7.07 1.89
C THR A 214 4.96 5.89 2.53
N THR A 215 6.25 6.04 2.90
CA THR A 215 6.98 5.00 3.65
C THR A 215 6.20 4.56 4.89
N GLU A 216 5.57 5.50 5.59
CA GLU A 216 4.76 5.27 6.79
C GLU A 216 3.25 5.09 6.49
N THR A 217 2.88 4.87 5.21
CA THR A 217 1.49 4.68 4.78
C THR A 217 1.27 3.25 4.32
N GLY A 218 2.04 2.79 3.32
CA GLY A 218 1.82 1.47 2.72
C GLY A 218 1.94 0.34 3.74
N CYS A 219 2.85 0.45 4.71
CA CYS A 219 2.99 -0.51 5.80
C CYS A 219 1.70 -0.68 6.63
N ASN A 220 0.86 0.36 6.76
CA ASN A 220 -0.38 0.29 7.50
C ASN A 220 -1.47 -0.51 6.77
N PHE A 221 -1.25 -0.96 5.53
CA PHE A 221 -2.17 -1.89 4.89
C PHE A 221 -2.26 -3.19 5.69
N ALA A 222 -1.11 -3.71 6.15
CA ALA A 222 -1.05 -4.87 7.05
C ALA A 222 -1.81 -4.61 8.35
N SER A 223 -1.58 -3.44 8.97
CA SER A 223 -2.25 -3.07 10.22
C SER A 223 -3.75 -3.02 10.08
N VAL A 224 -4.28 -2.37 9.03
CA VAL A 224 -5.73 -2.31 8.80
C VAL A 224 -6.27 -3.70 8.52
N TYR A 225 -5.67 -4.42 7.57
CA TYR A 225 -6.15 -5.72 7.12
C TYR A 225 -6.20 -6.74 8.25
N LEU A 226 -5.12 -6.88 9.03
CA LEU A 226 -5.09 -7.85 10.13
C LEU A 226 -6.00 -7.45 11.29
N MET A 227 -6.12 -6.15 11.61
CA MET A 227 -7.04 -5.72 12.67
C MET A 227 -8.49 -6.03 12.28
N GLU A 228 -8.88 -5.78 11.03
CA GLU A 228 -10.24 -6.02 10.55
C GLU A 228 -10.53 -7.51 10.33
N GLU A 229 -9.69 -8.22 9.59
CA GLU A 229 -10.00 -9.57 9.08
C GLU A 229 -9.52 -10.69 10.00
N LEU A 230 -8.39 -10.51 10.70
CA LEU A 230 -7.87 -11.51 11.62
C LEU A 230 -8.38 -11.30 13.06
N VAL A 231 -8.40 -10.05 13.53
CA VAL A 231 -8.78 -9.71 14.91
C VAL A 231 -10.27 -9.37 15.03
N GLY A 232 -10.87 -8.77 14.00
CA GLY A 232 -12.29 -8.39 14.00
C GLY A 232 -12.59 -7.04 14.66
N VAL A 233 -11.63 -6.11 14.67
CA VAL A 233 -11.76 -4.76 15.26
C VAL A 233 -11.14 -3.68 14.36
N GLU A 234 -11.58 -2.44 14.49
CA GLU A 234 -11.13 -1.31 13.66
C GLU A 234 -9.68 -0.86 13.94
N GLY A 235 -9.13 -1.21 15.11
CA GLY A 235 -7.74 -0.95 15.47
C GLY A 235 -7.43 0.49 15.90
N HIS A 236 -6.60 1.21 15.14
CA HIS A 236 -6.02 2.49 15.58
C HIS A 236 -6.98 3.67 15.40
N GLY A 237 -7.05 4.58 16.36
CA GLY A 237 -8.01 5.69 16.33
C GLY A 237 -7.89 6.65 15.14
N ALA A 238 -6.77 6.64 14.39
CA ALA A 238 -6.64 7.44 13.18
C ALA A 238 -7.51 6.96 12.01
N VAL A 239 -7.99 5.71 12.04
CA VAL A 239 -8.92 5.18 11.04
C VAL A 239 -10.39 5.36 11.43
N ASP A 240 -10.67 5.91 12.63
CA ASP A 240 -12.03 6.29 13.04
C ASP A 240 -12.68 7.22 12.00
N PRO A 241 -13.95 6.97 11.60
CA PRO A 241 -14.58 7.71 10.51
C PRO A 241 -14.66 9.23 10.76
N ALA A 242 -14.85 9.67 12.01
CA ALA A 242 -14.92 11.09 12.33
C ALA A 242 -13.52 11.75 12.28
N GLN A 243 -12.47 11.03 12.67
CA GLN A 243 -11.10 11.51 12.49
C GLN A 243 -10.71 11.58 11.01
N ARG A 244 -11.08 10.57 10.22
CA ARG A 244 -10.85 10.54 8.76
C ARG A 244 -11.59 11.68 8.07
N GLU A 245 -12.88 11.86 8.34
CA GLU A 245 -13.68 12.97 7.81
C GLU A 245 -13.00 14.32 8.10
N SER A 246 -12.68 14.59 9.37
CA SER A 246 -12.03 15.84 9.77
C SER A 246 -10.68 16.04 9.07
N ARG A 247 -9.86 14.99 8.97
CA ARG A 247 -8.56 15.04 8.32
C ARG A 247 -8.68 15.31 6.81
N MET A 248 -9.60 14.62 6.13
CA MET A 248 -9.87 14.82 4.71
C MET A 248 -10.38 16.23 4.42
N ARG A 249 -11.36 16.75 5.20
CA ARG A 249 -11.83 18.13 5.03
C ARG A 249 -10.70 19.14 5.12
N ASN A 250 -9.84 19.04 6.15
CA ASN A 250 -8.70 19.94 6.29
C ASN A 250 -7.71 19.86 5.11
N TYR A 251 -7.53 18.67 4.53
CA TYR A 251 -6.64 18.48 3.38
C TYR A 251 -7.21 19.13 2.10
N PHE A 252 -8.49 18.90 1.81
CA PHE A 252 -9.15 19.48 0.64
C PHE A 252 -9.35 20.99 0.79
N ASP A 253 -9.60 21.50 2.01
CA ASP A 253 -9.64 22.95 2.31
C ASP A 253 -8.27 23.63 2.13
N ASP A 254 -7.16 22.89 2.22
CA ASP A 254 -5.81 23.34 1.86
C ASP A 254 -5.52 23.25 0.34
N GLY A 255 -6.55 22.98 -0.47
CA GLY A 255 -6.46 22.93 -1.92
C GLY A 255 -5.75 21.69 -2.46
N SER A 256 -5.89 20.55 -1.77
CA SER A 256 -5.30 19.27 -2.15
C SER A 256 -3.77 19.34 -2.30
N ASN A 257 -3.12 20.00 -1.36
CA ASN A 257 -1.67 20.22 -1.40
C ASN A 257 -0.89 18.91 -1.19
N ILE A 258 -0.40 18.33 -2.29
CA ILE A 258 0.34 17.06 -2.30
C ILE A 258 1.53 17.01 -1.35
N ALA A 259 2.14 18.16 -1.00
CA ALA A 259 3.23 18.20 -0.02
C ALA A 259 2.79 17.81 1.41
N ASN A 260 1.50 17.90 1.70
CA ASN A 260 0.89 17.49 2.97
C ASN A 260 0.32 16.06 2.90
N TRP A 261 0.33 15.42 1.72
CA TRP A 261 -0.17 14.06 1.53
C TRP A 261 0.83 13.04 2.07
N SER A 262 0.61 12.56 3.29
CA SER A 262 1.51 11.61 3.98
C SER A 262 0.78 10.79 5.05
N VAL A 263 1.38 9.67 5.46
CA VAL A 263 0.93 8.80 6.56
C VAL A 263 -0.58 8.51 6.53
N TRP A 264 -1.37 9.22 7.32
CA TRP A 264 -2.80 9.01 7.53
C TRP A 264 -3.68 9.58 6.43
N ILE A 265 -3.36 10.78 5.92
CA ILE A 265 -4.15 11.34 4.81
C ILE A 265 -3.90 10.55 3.52
N ALA A 266 -2.67 10.07 3.33
CA ALA A 266 -2.37 9.15 2.26
C ALA A 266 -3.10 7.83 2.44
N LEU A 267 -3.13 7.27 3.66
CA LEU A 267 -3.89 6.05 3.96
C LEU A 267 -5.39 6.21 3.64
N ASP A 268 -6.00 7.36 3.95
CA ASP A 268 -7.41 7.61 3.63
C ASP A 268 -7.72 7.47 2.13
N THR A 269 -6.79 7.90 1.25
CA THR A 269 -6.90 7.71 -0.20
C THR A 269 -7.01 6.23 -0.56
N TYR A 270 -6.19 5.36 0.04
CA TYR A 270 -6.25 3.91 -0.21
C TYR A 270 -7.47 3.26 0.45
N LEU A 271 -7.87 3.72 1.65
CA LEU A 271 -9.01 3.15 2.36
C LEU A 271 -10.34 3.40 1.63
N ILE A 272 -10.50 4.53 0.95
CA ILE A 272 -11.66 4.79 0.10
C ILE A 272 -11.74 3.80 -1.07
N ILE A 273 -10.60 3.45 -1.68
CA ILE A 273 -10.53 2.43 -2.73
C ILE A 273 -10.88 1.05 -2.15
N LYS A 274 -10.32 0.71 -0.98
CA LYS A 274 -10.61 -0.54 -0.26
C LYS A 274 -12.09 -0.64 0.14
N GLU A 275 -12.73 0.44 0.54
CA GLU A 275 -14.15 0.45 0.89
C GLU A 275 -15.07 0.18 -0.31
N GLU A 276 -14.65 0.56 -1.52
CA GLU A 276 -15.41 0.34 -2.75
C GLU A 276 -15.16 -1.06 -3.35
N TRP A 277 -13.90 -1.50 -3.40
CA TRP A 277 -13.51 -2.70 -4.15
C TRP A 277 -12.75 -3.76 -3.33
N ASP A 278 -12.68 -3.61 -2.01
CA ASP A 278 -11.84 -4.43 -1.12
C ASP A 278 -10.34 -4.28 -1.42
N TRP A 279 -9.50 -5.11 -0.79
CA TRP A 279 -8.04 -5.09 -0.97
C TRP A 279 -7.56 -5.59 -2.34
N ASP A 280 -8.38 -6.39 -3.04
CA ASP A 280 -7.97 -7.09 -4.27
C ASP A 280 -7.32 -6.18 -5.32
N PRO A 281 -7.89 -5.00 -5.70
CA PRO A 281 -7.25 -4.15 -6.70
C PRO A 281 -5.95 -3.51 -6.22
N ILE A 282 -5.82 -3.25 -4.91
CA ILE A 282 -4.59 -2.73 -4.31
C ILE A 282 -3.51 -3.82 -4.39
N THR A 283 -3.83 -5.04 -3.99
CA THR A 283 -2.95 -6.21 -4.10
C THR A 283 -2.50 -6.43 -5.55
N GLU A 284 -3.43 -6.40 -6.51
CA GLU A 284 -3.11 -6.57 -7.93
C GLU A 284 -2.19 -5.44 -8.44
N ALA A 285 -2.48 -4.18 -8.09
CA ALA A 285 -1.66 -3.04 -8.47
C ALA A 285 -0.24 -3.11 -7.88
N LEU A 286 -0.10 -3.51 -6.61
CA LEU A 286 1.20 -3.73 -5.96
C LEU A 286 1.98 -4.86 -6.66
N SER A 287 1.29 -5.93 -7.02
CA SER A 287 1.89 -7.14 -7.60
C SER A 287 2.59 -6.89 -8.94
N VAL A 288 2.11 -5.91 -9.72
CA VAL A 288 2.73 -5.53 -11.00
C VAL A 288 4.22 -5.20 -10.83
N TYR A 289 4.57 -4.49 -9.75
CA TYR A 289 5.92 -3.98 -9.52
C TYR A 289 6.98 -5.05 -9.28
N TYR A 290 6.60 -6.28 -8.90
CA TYR A 290 7.54 -7.38 -8.74
C TYR A 290 8.06 -7.95 -10.06
N THR A 291 7.30 -7.73 -11.14
CA THR A 291 7.58 -8.29 -12.46
C THR A 291 7.99 -7.23 -13.49
N LEU A 292 7.96 -5.96 -13.11
CA LEU A 292 8.41 -4.87 -13.97
C LEU A 292 9.89 -5.07 -14.38
N PRO A 293 10.20 -4.97 -15.68
CA PRO A 293 11.57 -4.82 -16.12
C PRO A 293 12.22 -3.62 -15.43
N SER A 294 13.50 -3.71 -15.07
CA SER A 294 14.18 -2.62 -14.34
C SER A 294 14.19 -1.27 -15.09
N ALA A 295 13.97 -1.27 -16.41
CA ALA A 295 13.85 -0.07 -17.23
C ALA A 295 12.45 0.56 -17.21
N GLU A 296 11.45 -0.16 -16.71
CA GLU A 296 10.04 0.26 -16.61
C GLU A 296 9.64 0.57 -15.17
N VAL A 297 10.51 0.32 -14.20
CA VAL A 297 10.31 0.76 -12.81
C VAL A 297 10.26 2.29 -12.80
N PRO A 298 9.16 2.91 -12.32
CA PRO A 298 9.03 4.36 -12.30
C PRO A 298 10.09 4.98 -11.38
N VAL A 299 10.62 6.14 -11.76
CA VAL A 299 11.64 6.83 -10.97
C VAL A 299 11.25 8.28 -10.72
N GLY A 300 11.17 8.63 -9.44
CA GLY A 300 10.88 9.99 -9.00
C GLY A 300 9.39 10.29 -9.03
N ASP A 301 9.04 11.38 -8.34
CA ASP A 301 7.68 11.59 -7.86
C ASP A 301 6.62 11.49 -8.95
N THR A 302 6.80 12.18 -10.08
CA THR A 302 5.80 12.22 -11.15
C THR A 302 5.58 10.85 -11.78
N GLU A 303 6.63 10.10 -12.12
CA GLU A 303 6.48 8.78 -12.75
C GLU A 303 5.81 7.79 -11.79
N GLU A 304 6.20 7.82 -10.52
CA GLU A 304 5.66 6.95 -9.46
C GLU A 304 4.14 7.17 -9.28
N PHE A 305 3.70 8.42 -9.15
CA PHE A 305 2.27 8.73 -9.05
C PHE A 305 1.47 8.29 -10.29
N ASN A 306 2.00 8.55 -11.49
CA ASN A 306 1.30 8.21 -12.73
C ASN A 306 1.25 6.69 -12.94
N ALA A 307 2.32 5.95 -12.65
CA ALA A 307 2.36 4.50 -12.73
C ALA A 307 1.37 3.84 -11.77
N TRP A 308 1.31 4.30 -10.52
CA TRP A 308 0.33 3.80 -9.54
C TRP A 308 -1.11 3.96 -10.04
N VAL A 309 -1.47 5.15 -10.53
CA VAL A 309 -2.83 5.40 -11.04
C VAL A 309 -3.15 4.51 -12.23
N MET A 310 -2.19 4.27 -13.12
CA MET A 310 -2.36 3.33 -14.25
C MET A 310 -2.61 1.90 -13.77
N HIS A 311 -1.79 1.40 -12.84
CA HIS A 311 -1.91 0.02 -12.33
C HIS A 311 -3.22 -0.18 -11.57
N LEU A 312 -3.57 0.74 -10.66
CA LEU A 312 -4.80 0.64 -9.90
C LEU A 312 -6.04 0.80 -10.78
N SER A 313 -6.03 1.71 -11.76
CA SER A 313 -7.16 1.86 -12.70
C SER A 313 -7.39 0.60 -13.53
N ASN A 314 -6.31 -0.07 -13.96
CA ASN A 314 -6.43 -1.34 -14.67
C ASN A 314 -6.99 -2.46 -13.76
N ALA A 315 -6.58 -2.50 -12.49
CA ALA A 315 -7.06 -3.48 -11.52
C ALA A 315 -8.53 -3.28 -11.15
N THR A 316 -8.98 -2.03 -10.96
CA THR A 316 -10.41 -1.74 -10.67
C THR A 316 -11.29 -1.82 -11.92
N GLY A 317 -10.72 -1.64 -13.11
CA GLY A 317 -11.47 -1.47 -14.35
C GLY A 317 -12.13 -0.10 -14.50
N TYR A 318 -11.76 0.87 -13.66
CA TYR A 318 -12.22 2.25 -13.69
C TYR A 318 -11.06 3.21 -13.93
N ASN A 319 -11.31 4.30 -14.66
CA ASN A 319 -10.37 5.41 -14.77
C ASN A 319 -10.35 6.19 -13.45
N LEU A 320 -9.30 5.97 -12.64
CA LEU A 320 -9.11 6.65 -11.36
C LEU A 320 -8.27 7.92 -11.46
N ALA A 321 -7.93 8.39 -12.67
CA ALA A 321 -7.16 9.62 -12.83
C ALA A 321 -7.87 10.86 -12.28
N PRO A 322 -9.19 11.09 -12.51
CA PRO A 322 -9.89 12.20 -11.89
C PRO A 322 -9.86 12.15 -10.36
N TYR A 323 -10.11 10.97 -9.78
CA TYR A 323 -10.07 10.76 -8.33
C TYR A 323 -8.70 11.09 -7.72
N HIS A 324 -7.61 10.57 -8.28
CA HIS A 324 -6.27 10.86 -7.76
C HIS A 324 -5.81 12.30 -8.06
N ALA A 325 -6.26 12.89 -9.16
CA ALA A 325 -6.04 14.31 -9.44
C ALA A 325 -6.73 15.21 -8.40
N ALA A 326 -7.91 14.82 -7.90
CA ALA A 326 -8.57 15.52 -6.79
C ALA A 326 -7.73 15.50 -5.52
N TRP A 327 -6.99 14.41 -5.26
CA TRP A 327 -6.00 14.33 -4.19
C TRP A 327 -4.72 15.13 -4.43
N GLY A 328 -4.58 15.81 -5.57
CA GLY A 328 -3.42 16.64 -5.91
C GLY A 328 -2.27 15.90 -6.60
N PHE A 329 -2.49 14.66 -7.07
CA PHE A 329 -1.45 13.89 -7.75
C PHE A 329 -1.04 14.62 -9.04
N PRO A 330 0.28 14.73 -9.33
CA PRO A 330 0.78 15.43 -10.52
C PRO A 330 0.63 14.56 -11.79
N LEU A 331 -0.62 14.26 -12.16
CA LEU A 331 -0.93 13.41 -13.30
C LEU A 331 -0.70 14.13 -14.63
N THR A 332 -0.17 13.38 -15.59
CA THR A 332 0.14 13.86 -16.94
C THR A 332 -1.03 13.60 -17.89
N GLN A 333 -1.09 14.35 -18.99
CA GLN A 333 -2.10 14.12 -20.03
C GLN A 333 -2.03 12.69 -20.58
N ASP A 334 -0.83 12.12 -20.71
CA ASP A 334 -0.63 10.76 -21.20
C ASP A 334 -1.34 9.72 -20.31
N THR A 335 -1.39 9.92 -18.99
CA THR A 335 -2.15 9.06 -18.07
C THR A 335 -3.66 9.19 -18.29
N PHE A 336 -4.18 10.41 -18.42
CA PHE A 336 -5.59 10.61 -18.75
C PHE A 336 -5.98 9.97 -20.08
N ASP A 337 -5.15 10.15 -21.11
CA ASP A 337 -5.36 9.59 -22.45
C ASP A 337 -5.28 8.06 -22.44
N SER A 338 -4.34 7.49 -21.68
CA SER A 338 -4.18 6.04 -21.57
C SER A 338 -5.36 5.37 -20.89
N LEU A 339 -6.02 6.06 -19.96
CA LEU A 339 -7.17 5.53 -19.19
C LEU A 339 -8.53 5.91 -19.81
N SER A 340 -8.56 6.69 -20.89
CA SER A 340 -9.81 7.22 -21.46
C SER A 340 -10.78 6.14 -21.98
N HIS A 341 -10.30 4.91 -22.12
CA HIS A 341 -11.07 3.76 -22.55
C HIS A 341 -11.88 3.09 -21.43
N LEU A 342 -11.53 3.35 -20.16
CA LEU A 342 -12.23 2.86 -18.97
C LEU A 342 -13.36 3.82 -18.57
N PRO A 343 -14.44 3.38 -17.91
CA PRO A 343 -15.41 4.29 -17.30
C PRO A 343 -14.79 5.08 -16.13
N ILE A 344 -15.19 6.33 -15.91
CA ILE A 344 -14.78 7.08 -14.71
C ILE A 344 -15.58 6.60 -13.50
N TRP A 345 -14.93 6.54 -12.34
CA TRP A 345 -15.63 6.33 -11.07
C TRP A 345 -16.31 7.64 -10.64
N VAL A 346 -17.60 7.77 -10.96
CA VAL A 346 -18.39 8.98 -10.72
C VAL A 346 -19.19 8.95 -9.42
N ASP A 347 -19.21 7.81 -8.75
CA ASP A 347 -19.87 7.61 -7.45
C ASP A 347 -18.87 7.71 -6.27
N ASP A 348 -17.69 8.26 -6.53
CA ASP A 348 -16.63 8.42 -5.52
C ASP A 348 -17.08 9.32 -4.36
N PRO A 349 -16.74 8.98 -3.10
CA PRO A 349 -17.25 9.70 -1.93
C PRO A 349 -16.65 11.11 -1.75
N LEU A 350 -15.68 11.52 -2.58
CA LEU A 350 -15.17 12.89 -2.55
C LEU A 350 -16.14 13.87 -3.23
N ARG A 351 -16.87 13.38 -4.23
CA ARG A 351 -17.68 14.20 -5.13
C ARG A 351 -18.79 14.93 -4.39
N GLY A 352 -18.68 16.26 -4.38
CA GLY A 352 -19.65 17.15 -3.75
C GLY A 352 -19.52 17.27 -2.23
N GLU A 353 -18.88 16.32 -1.56
CA GLU A 353 -18.65 16.37 -0.11
C GLU A 353 -17.31 17.01 0.26
N TYR A 354 -16.27 16.70 -0.51
CA TYR A 354 -14.90 17.16 -0.29
C TYR A 354 -14.32 17.89 -1.49
N PHE A 355 -14.75 17.53 -2.71
CA PHE A 355 -14.16 18.05 -3.94
C PHE A 355 -15.21 18.29 -5.03
N VAL A 356 -15.03 19.37 -5.78
CA VAL A 356 -15.88 19.76 -6.93
C VAL A 356 -15.17 19.34 -8.22
N TYR A 357 -15.71 18.33 -8.89
CA TYR A 357 -15.20 17.85 -10.16
C TYR A 357 -15.76 18.66 -11.32
N ASP A 358 -14.91 18.89 -12.33
CA ASP A 358 -15.38 19.38 -13.62
C ASP A 358 -15.99 18.22 -14.41
N ALA A 359 -17.07 18.49 -15.15
CA ALA A 359 -17.54 17.56 -16.15
C ALA A 359 -16.47 17.37 -17.24
N ILE A 360 -16.50 16.20 -17.88
CA ILE A 360 -15.66 15.88 -19.04
C ILE A 360 -16.59 15.45 -20.15
N LEU A 361 -16.67 16.24 -21.23
CA LEU A 361 -17.41 15.87 -22.43
C LEU A 361 -16.46 15.40 -23.53
N ARG A 362 -16.85 14.34 -24.24
CA ARG A 362 -16.15 13.82 -25.41
C ARG A 362 -17.11 13.63 -26.58
N ASN A 363 -16.56 13.32 -27.75
CA ASN A 363 -17.33 13.01 -28.96
C ASN A 363 -18.40 14.05 -29.32
N ILE A 364 -18.11 15.32 -29.05
CA ILE A 364 -19.01 16.44 -29.31
C ILE A 364 -19.10 16.75 -30.81
N GLY A 365 -20.31 16.84 -31.36
CA GLY A 365 -20.49 17.00 -32.80
C GLY A 365 -21.91 17.37 -33.21
N ALA A 366 -22.06 17.80 -34.46
CA ALA A 366 -23.36 18.01 -35.08
C ALA A 366 -23.58 16.96 -36.18
N ASN A 367 -24.70 16.26 -36.10
CA ASN A 367 -25.13 15.17 -36.97
C ASN A 367 -26.45 15.53 -37.66
N SER A 368 -26.89 14.68 -38.60
CA SER A 368 -28.22 14.75 -39.24
C SER A 368 -28.61 16.15 -39.76
N THR A 369 -27.65 16.92 -40.27
CA THR A 369 -27.86 18.32 -40.64
C THR A 369 -28.81 18.48 -41.83
N THR A 370 -29.87 19.29 -41.66
CA THR A 370 -30.80 19.68 -42.72
C THR A 370 -30.56 21.14 -43.13
N SER A 371 -31.47 21.72 -43.92
CA SER A 371 -31.40 23.12 -44.33
C SER A 371 -31.83 24.11 -43.24
N SER A 372 -32.48 23.61 -42.17
CA SER A 372 -32.95 24.44 -41.05
C SER A 372 -32.75 23.84 -39.66
N THR A 373 -32.25 22.61 -39.55
CA THR A 373 -31.99 21.93 -38.28
C THR A 373 -30.66 21.18 -38.29
N ALA A 374 -30.14 20.86 -37.10
CA ALA A 374 -29.02 19.95 -36.90
C ALA A 374 -29.13 19.27 -35.54
N ASP A 375 -28.82 17.98 -35.46
CA ASP A 375 -28.82 17.25 -34.20
C ASP A 375 -27.46 17.39 -33.54
N PHE A 376 -27.37 18.14 -32.45
CA PHE A 376 -26.13 18.32 -31.71
C PHE A 376 -26.01 17.24 -30.65
N ALA A 377 -24.96 16.44 -30.71
CA ALA A 377 -24.72 15.31 -29.82
C ALA A 377 -23.39 15.46 -29.06
N TRP A 378 -23.36 14.90 -27.85
CA TRP A 378 -22.16 14.82 -27.02
C TRP A 378 -22.22 13.58 -26.14
N GLU A 379 -21.07 13.16 -25.64
CA GLU A 379 -20.96 12.14 -24.61
C GLU A 379 -20.41 12.77 -23.33
N THR A 380 -21.17 12.69 -22.26
CA THR A 380 -20.71 13.04 -20.91
C THR A 380 -19.92 11.84 -20.36
N TYR A 381 -18.60 11.97 -20.29
CA TYR A 381 -17.70 10.94 -19.78
C TYR A 381 -17.50 11.04 -18.26
N ASP A 382 -17.40 12.27 -17.75
CA ASP A 382 -17.55 12.60 -16.31
C ASP A 382 -18.69 13.62 -16.19
N ASN A 383 -19.64 13.39 -15.30
CA ASN A 383 -20.75 14.30 -15.08
C ASN A 383 -20.38 15.54 -14.24
N GLY A 384 -19.20 15.56 -13.60
CA GLY A 384 -18.77 16.61 -12.68
C GLY A 384 -19.56 16.59 -11.36
N THR A 385 -19.39 17.62 -10.55
CA THR A 385 -20.19 17.86 -9.34
C THR A 385 -21.27 18.88 -9.65
N ASN A 386 -22.54 18.57 -9.35
CA ASN A 386 -23.70 19.48 -9.48
C ASN A 386 -23.71 20.32 -10.77
N THR A 387 -23.33 19.70 -11.89
CA THR A 387 -23.00 20.43 -13.11
C THR A 387 -24.21 20.55 -14.03
N THR A 388 -24.47 21.75 -14.56
CA THR A 388 -25.48 21.99 -15.61
C THR A 388 -24.81 22.27 -16.95
N LEU A 389 -25.36 21.71 -18.03
CA LEU A 389 -24.86 21.89 -19.39
C LEU A 389 -25.68 22.95 -20.16
N THR A 390 -25.00 23.80 -20.92
CA THR A 390 -25.63 24.79 -21.81
C THR A 390 -24.96 24.79 -23.18
N LEU A 391 -25.72 24.56 -24.24
CA LEU A 391 -25.26 24.66 -25.63
C LEU A 391 -25.33 26.12 -26.08
N TYR A 392 -24.27 26.62 -26.71
CA TYR A 392 -24.21 27.93 -27.35
C TYR A 392 -23.88 27.77 -28.83
N TRP A 393 -24.57 28.49 -29.72
CA TRP A 393 -24.29 28.43 -31.16
C TRP A 393 -24.57 29.72 -31.93
N GLY A 394 -23.88 29.86 -33.08
CA GLY A 394 -23.98 31.05 -33.94
C GLY A 394 -23.15 30.91 -35.21
N THR A 395 -23.24 31.88 -36.11
CA THR A 395 -22.47 31.92 -37.37
C THR A 395 -21.00 32.36 -37.18
N THR A 396 -20.61 32.63 -35.94
CA THR A 396 -19.25 32.99 -35.54
C THR A 396 -18.99 32.33 -34.19
N ASP A 397 -17.83 31.69 -34.03
CA ASP A 397 -17.39 31.17 -32.73
C ASP A 397 -17.08 32.34 -31.79
N MET A 398 -17.87 32.47 -30.73
CA MET A 398 -17.69 33.52 -29.73
C MET A 398 -16.81 33.08 -28.55
N GLY A 399 -16.19 31.91 -28.63
CA GLY A 399 -15.32 31.40 -27.58
C GLY A 399 -16.08 31.15 -26.28
N ASN A 400 -15.38 31.33 -25.15
CA ASN A 400 -15.89 31.04 -23.81
C ASN A 400 -16.67 32.23 -23.19
N GLN A 401 -17.36 33.03 -24.01
CA GLN A 401 -18.09 34.23 -23.58
C GLN A 401 -19.59 34.06 -23.80
N SER A 402 -20.31 33.59 -22.79
CA SER A 402 -21.75 33.27 -22.88
C SER A 402 -22.63 34.43 -23.36
N TRP A 403 -22.31 35.68 -23.01
CA TRP A 403 -23.14 36.86 -23.28
C TRP A 403 -23.10 37.38 -24.73
N VAL A 404 -22.15 36.93 -25.56
CA VAL A 404 -22.02 37.35 -26.98
C VAL A 404 -22.57 36.31 -27.95
N TRP A 405 -22.88 35.10 -27.49
CA TRP A 405 -23.51 34.08 -28.32
C TRP A 405 -24.95 34.48 -28.68
N GLY A 406 -25.28 34.39 -29.97
CA GLY A 406 -26.61 34.78 -30.48
C GLY A 406 -27.73 33.81 -30.09
N ASN A 407 -27.40 32.54 -29.85
CA ASN A 407 -28.35 31.50 -29.44
C ASN A 407 -27.74 30.63 -28.34
N ASN A 408 -28.60 30.10 -27.47
CA ASN A 408 -28.25 29.13 -26.45
C ASN A 408 -29.45 28.25 -26.07
N ALA A 409 -29.16 27.10 -25.45
CA ALA A 409 -30.14 26.19 -24.90
C ALA A 409 -29.61 25.56 -23.61
N ASN A 410 -30.42 25.56 -22.55
CA ASN A 410 -30.14 24.79 -21.34
C ASN A 410 -30.40 23.31 -21.64
N LEU A 411 -29.37 22.48 -21.47
CA LEU A 411 -29.40 21.05 -21.71
C LEU A 411 -29.79 20.26 -20.46
N GLY A 412 -29.90 20.91 -19.31
CA GLY A 412 -30.21 20.30 -18.02
C GLY A 412 -28.97 19.89 -17.23
N ASP A 413 -29.20 19.09 -16.19
CA ASP A 413 -28.15 18.56 -15.35
C ASP A 413 -27.30 17.54 -16.14
N SER A 414 -26.01 17.53 -15.85
CA SER A 414 -25.03 16.67 -16.48
C SER A 414 -25.20 15.24 -15.98
N GLU A 415 -25.45 14.30 -16.91
CA GLU A 415 -25.58 12.87 -16.63
C GLU A 415 -24.64 12.09 -17.55
N VAL A 416 -23.98 11.04 -17.02
CA VAL A 416 -23.05 10.19 -17.78
C VAL A 416 -23.80 9.50 -18.92
N GLY A 417 -23.19 9.51 -20.11
CA GLY A 417 -23.72 8.89 -21.31
C GLY A 417 -23.95 9.88 -22.46
N TRP A 418 -24.73 9.45 -23.45
CA TRP A 418 -24.99 10.24 -24.65
C TRP A 418 -26.14 11.22 -24.45
N GLY A 419 -25.89 12.49 -24.79
CA GLY A 419 -26.89 13.54 -24.88
C GLY A 419 -27.06 14.03 -26.31
N GLU A 420 -28.26 14.52 -26.62
CA GLU A 420 -28.62 15.08 -27.93
C GLU A 420 -29.57 16.26 -27.79
N TYR A 421 -29.42 17.25 -28.67
CA TYR A 421 -30.29 18.43 -28.75
C TYR A 421 -30.50 18.86 -30.20
N GLU A 422 -31.76 18.89 -30.65
CA GLU A 422 -32.11 19.39 -31.99
C GLU A 422 -31.99 20.92 -32.02
N VAL A 423 -30.97 21.42 -32.72
CA VAL A 423 -30.81 22.83 -33.02
C VAL A 423 -31.73 23.19 -34.19
N THR A 424 -32.61 24.17 -33.99
CA THR A 424 -33.58 24.62 -34.99
C THR A 424 -33.39 26.09 -35.38
N GLY A 425 -34.08 26.53 -36.44
CA GLY A 425 -34.04 27.93 -36.90
C GLY A 425 -32.77 28.31 -37.66
N LEU A 426 -32.06 27.32 -38.22
CA LEU A 426 -30.85 27.53 -38.98
C LEU A 426 -31.16 28.03 -40.41
N SER A 427 -30.22 28.77 -40.99
CA SER A 427 -30.28 29.20 -42.39
C SER A 427 -29.64 28.16 -43.31
N SER A 428 -30.23 27.91 -44.47
CA SER A 428 -29.70 27.01 -45.50
C SER A 428 -28.30 27.43 -45.99
N GLY A 429 -27.44 26.45 -46.26
CA GLY A 429 -26.07 26.67 -46.78
C GLY A 429 -25.17 27.53 -45.89
N THR A 430 -25.44 27.59 -44.58
CA THR A 430 -24.76 28.48 -43.63
C THR A 430 -23.92 27.66 -42.65
N THR A 431 -22.68 28.09 -42.42
CA THR A 431 -21.79 27.48 -41.41
C THR A 431 -22.09 28.03 -40.03
N TYR A 432 -22.28 27.13 -39.07
CA TYR A 432 -22.48 27.42 -37.66
C TYR A 432 -21.32 26.86 -36.83
N TYR A 433 -21.07 27.50 -35.70
CA TYR A 433 -20.16 27.10 -34.65
C TYR A 433 -20.95 26.89 -33.37
N ALA A 434 -20.55 25.93 -32.55
CA ALA A 434 -21.11 25.71 -31.23
C ALA A 434 -20.06 25.32 -30.20
N ARG A 435 -20.39 25.59 -28.95
CA ARG A 435 -19.67 25.13 -27.77
C ARG A 435 -20.67 24.71 -26.69
N VAL A 436 -20.30 23.71 -25.90
CA VAL A 436 -21.06 23.36 -24.68
C VAL A 436 -20.32 23.94 -23.48
N LYS A 437 -21.05 24.61 -22.60
CA LYS A 437 -20.57 25.10 -21.31
C LYS A 437 -21.11 24.17 -20.22
N ALA A 438 -20.22 23.55 -19.47
CA ALA A 438 -20.53 22.88 -18.21
C ALA A 438 -20.28 23.87 -17.07
N SER A 439 -21.25 24.05 -16.19
CA SER A 439 -21.17 25.01 -15.08
C SER A 439 -21.44 24.29 -13.77
N ASN A 440 -20.53 24.42 -12.81
CA ASN A 440 -20.75 24.01 -11.43
C ASN A 440 -20.62 25.23 -10.50
N GLU A 441 -20.65 25.00 -9.19
CA GLU A 441 -20.55 26.01 -8.14
C GLU A 441 -19.22 26.78 -8.12
N GLU A 442 -18.15 26.22 -8.70
CA GLU A 442 -16.81 26.82 -8.67
C GLU A 442 -16.41 27.48 -9.99
N ARG A 443 -16.71 26.85 -11.14
CA ARG A 443 -16.21 27.30 -12.45
C ARG A 443 -17.05 26.84 -13.63
N ASP A 444 -16.76 27.47 -14.77
CA ASP A 444 -17.29 27.13 -16.10
C ASP A 444 -16.21 26.42 -16.93
N THR A 445 -16.52 25.23 -17.44
CA THR A 445 -15.69 24.48 -18.38
C THR A 445 -16.35 24.47 -19.77
N TRP A 446 -15.57 24.71 -20.83
CA TRP A 446 -16.09 24.87 -22.19
C TRP A 446 -15.53 23.82 -23.14
N PHE A 447 -16.40 23.20 -23.92
CA PHE A 447 -16.09 22.14 -24.89
C PHE A 447 -16.37 22.60 -26.32
N GLY A 448 -15.46 22.26 -27.23
CA GLY A 448 -15.50 22.67 -28.64
C GLY A 448 -14.29 23.53 -29.03
N PRO A 449 -14.37 24.28 -30.15
CA PRO A 449 -15.56 24.51 -30.96
C PRO A 449 -15.92 23.32 -31.85
N VAL A 450 -17.21 23.13 -32.08
CA VAL A 450 -17.76 22.29 -33.14
C VAL A 450 -18.24 23.19 -34.27
N SER A 451 -17.98 22.83 -35.53
CA SER A 451 -18.49 23.56 -36.68
C SER A 451 -19.20 22.63 -37.66
N TRP A 452 -20.34 23.07 -38.21
CA TRP A 452 -21.07 22.35 -39.25
C TRP A 452 -21.68 23.32 -40.26
N THR A 453 -22.07 22.83 -41.44
CA THR A 453 -22.76 23.62 -42.46
C THR A 453 -24.09 22.96 -42.80
N THR A 454 -25.17 23.72 -42.76
CA THR A 454 -26.52 23.24 -43.12
C THR A 454 -26.59 22.87 -44.60
N SER A 455 -27.50 21.94 -44.93
CA SER A 455 -27.73 21.59 -46.33
C SER A 455 -28.42 22.75 -47.07
N THR A 456 -28.29 22.75 -48.40
CA THR A 456 -28.89 23.77 -49.27
C THR A 456 -30.37 23.50 -49.51
#